data_AF-A0A2A2KRU5-F1
#
_entry.id   AF-A0A2A2KRU5-F1
#
_cell.length_a   1.000
_cell.length_b   1.000
_cell.length_c   1.000
_cell.angle_alpha   90.00
_cell.angle_beta   90.00
_cell.angle_gamma   90.00
#
_symmetry.space_group_name_H-M   'P 1'
#
loop_
_entity.id
_entity.type
_entity.pdbx_description
1 polymer ?
#
loop_
_entity_poly.entity_id
_entity_poly.type
_entity_poly.pdbx_seq_one_letter_code
_entity_poly.pdbx_strand_id
1 'polypeptide(L)'
;MDISKLTDQEKLAVCRKFFRIGFFFLPLVWAVNFFWFFSDAFCSKTNTVTRKQIRKFVILSGVGAFIWIAAFVIWETIFQSYRNQGVPWADYITFVYPKGRI
;
A
#
# COMPACT_ATOMS: atom_id res chain seq x y z
N MET A 1 10.96 16.23 -1.38
CA MET A 1 10.16 17.13 -2.24
C MET A 1 9.15 17.81 -1.33
N ASP A 2 9.24 19.13 -1.16
CA ASP A 2 8.33 19.88 -0.28
C ASP A 2 6.94 19.99 -0.91
N ILE A 3 6.03 19.14 -0.43
CA ILE A 3 4.60 19.12 -0.81
C ILE A 3 3.88 20.43 -0.46
N SER A 4 4.37 21.15 0.55
CA SER A 4 3.78 22.39 1.04
C SER A 4 3.85 23.53 0.02
N LYS A 5 4.75 23.43 -0.97
CA LYS A 5 4.94 24.44 -2.02
C LYS A 5 4.13 24.16 -3.29
N LEU A 6 3.47 22.99 -3.38
CA LEU A 6 2.68 22.60 -4.56
C LEU A 6 1.28 23.21 -4.52
N THR A 7 0.79 23.62 -5.68
CA THR A 7 -0.60 24.06 -5.85
C THR A 7 -1.57 22.88 -5.65
N ASP A 8 -2.82 23.19 -5.28
CA ASP A 8 -3.86 22.19 -5.03
C ASP A 8 -4.06 21.21 -6.22
N GLN A 9 -3.88 21.69 -7.46
CA GLN A 9 -4.02 20.87 -8.67
C GLN A 9 -2.84 19.91 -8.87
N GLU A 10 -1.60 20.36 -8.58
CA GLU A 10 -0.41 19.53 -8.68
C GLU A 10 -0.44 18.42 -7.64
N LYS A 11 -0.87 18.71 -6.40
CA LYS A 11 -1.08 17.70 -5.36
C LYS A 11 -2.04 16.59 -5.83
N LEU A 12 -3.12 16.97 -6.52
CA LEU A 12 -4.11 16.05 -7.08
C LEU A 12 -3.50 15.17 -8.18
N ALA A 13 -2.70 15.75 -9.08
CA ALA A 13 -2.01 15.02 -10.14
C ALA A 13 -1.01 14.00 -9.57
N VAL A 14 -0.25 14.38 -8.54
CA VAL A 14 0.67 13.49 -7.82
C VAL A 14 -0.11 12.35 -7.15
N CYS A 15 -1.15 12.64 -6.37
CA CYS A 15 -1.96 11.62 -5.70
C CYS A 15 -2.55 10.61 -6.70
N ARG A 16 -3.05 11.07 -7.85
CA ARG A 16 -3.57 10.20 -8.91
C ARG A 16 -2.49 9.32 -9.53
N LYS A 17 -1.27 9.85 -9.72
CA LYS A 17 -0.13 9.10 -10.26
C LYS A 17 0.30 8.00 -9.30
N PHE A 18 0.44 8.32 -8.00
CA PHE A 18 0.75 7.35 -6.95
C PHE A 18 -0.32 6.26 -6.83
N PHE A 19 -1.60 6.63 -6.91
CA PHE A 19 -2.70 5.66 -6.92
C PHE A 19 -2.61 4.69 -8.11
N ARG A 20 -2.30 5.19 -9.32
CA ARG A 20 -2.14 4.36 -10.51
C ARG A 20 -0.91 3.46 -10.44
N ILE A 21 0.20 3.96 -9.89
CA ILE A 21 1.43 3.16 -9.68
C ILE A 21 1.17 2.03 -8.69
N GLY A 22 0.36 2.24 -7.66
CA GLY A 22 0.06 1.17 -6.69
C GLY A 22 -0.69 -0.03 -7.28
N PHE A 23 -1.35 0.11 -8.44
CA PHE A 23 -1.91 -1.05 -9.16
C PHE A 23 -0.85 -2.01 -9.71
N PHE A 24 0.41 -1.60 -9.82
CA PHE A 24 1.53 -2.48 -10.22
C PHE A 24 2.02 -3.38 -9.08
N PHE A 25 1.13 -3.84 -8.17
CA PHE A 25 1.45 -4.70 -7.03
C PHE A 25 2.36 -4.04 -5.97
N LEU A 26 2.31 -2.71 -5.84
CA LEU A 26 3.11 -1.96 -4.86
C LEU A 26 2.22 -1.43 -3.72
N PRO A 27 1.88 -2.24 -2.71
CA PRO A 27 1.04 -1.80 -1.59
C PRO A 27 1.69 -0.69 -0.75
N LEU A 28 3.03 -0.69 -0.67
CA LEU A 28 3.80 0.34 0.01
C LEU A 28 3.56 1.72 -0.59
N VAL A 29 3.40 1.81 -1.90
CA VAL A 29 3.11 3.09 -2.58
C VAL A 29 1.73 3.62 -2.20
N TRP A 30 0.73 2.75 -2.09
CA TRP A 30 -0.59 3.13 -1.60
C TRP A 30 -0.58 3.55 -0.14
N ALA A 31 0.21 2.88 0.71
CA ALA A 31 0.38 3.26 2.12
C ALA A 31 1.04 4.65 2.25
N VAL A 32 2.14 4.89 1.52
CA VAL A 32 2.80 6.21 1.50
C VAL A 32 1.85 7.29 0.98
N ASN A 33 1.12 7.03 -0.11
CA ASN A 33 0.11 7.96 -0.63
C ASN A 33 -0.96 8.28 0.42
N PHE A 34 -1.40 7.29 1.20
CA PHE A 34 -2.36 7.49 2.27
C PHE A 34 -1.81 8.42 3.35
N PHE A 35 -0.67 8.10 3.97
CA PHE A 35 -0.10 8.89 5.07
C PHE A 35 0.33 10.30 4.64
N TRP A 36 0.92 10.44 3.46
CA TRP A 36 1.43 11.71 2.94
C TRP A 36 0.31 12.72 2.66
N PHE A 37 -0.80 12.26 2.07
CA PHE A 37 -1.94 13.12 1.75
C PHE A 37 -3.04 13.08 2.81
N PHE A 38 -2.88 12.34 3.92
CA PHE A 38 -3.86 12.28 5.01
C PHE A 38 -4.06 13.67 5.64
N SER A 39 -2.97 14.37 5.94
CA SER A 39 -3.01 15.73 6.49
C SER A 39 -3.72 16.71 5.54
N ASP A 40 -3.41 16.63 4.23
CA ASP A 40 -4.06 17.48 3.22
C ASP A 40 -5.54 17.14 3.01
N ALA A 41 -5.93 15.86 3.18
CA ALA A 41 -7.31 15.41 3.02
C ALA A 41 -8.23 15.78 4.21
N PHE A 42 -7.69 15.76 5.44
CA PHE A 42 -8.48 15.93 6.67
C PHE A 42 -8.23 17.24 7.42
N CYS A 43 -7.01 17.77 7.42
CA CYS A 43 -6.64 18.99 8.17
C CYS A 43 -6.57 20.26 7.31
N SER A 44 -6.46 20.17 5.98
CA SER A 44 -6.29 21.37 5.15
C SER A 44 -7.58 22.16 4.92
N LYS A 45 -7.43 23.50 4.89
CA LYS A 45 -8.43 24.50 4.46
C LYS A 45 -8.47 24.71 2.93
N THR A 46 -7.91 23.78 2.15
CA THR A 46 -7.95 23.76 0.68
C THR A 46 -9.38 23.84 0.13
N ASN A 47 -9.50 24.36 -1.11
CA ASN A 47 -10.72 24.41 -1.92
C ASN A 47 -11.59 23.14 -1.76
N THR A 48 -12.87 23.33 -1.41
CA THR A 48 -13.79 22.25 -1.02
C THR A 48 -13.99 21.18 -2.09
N VAL A 49 -13.89 21.54 -3.37
CA VAL A 49 -14.03 20.61 -4.50
C VAL A 49 -12.79 19.71 -4.64
N THR A 50 -11.60 20.30 -4.69
CA THR A 50 -10.31 19.58 -4.78
C THR A 50 -10.11 18.66 -3.58
N ARG A 51 -10.43 19.13 -2.37
CA ARG A 51 -10.30 18.32 -1.13
C ARG A 51 -11.14 17.05 -1.18
N LYS A 52 -12.38 17.12 -1.70
CA LYS A 52 -13.26 15.94 -1.84
C LYS A 52 -12.65 14.89 -2.78
N GLN A 53 -12.04 15.32 -3.89
CA GLN A 53 -11.39 14.40 -4.83
C GLN A 53 -10.16 13.75 -4.22
N ILE A 54 -9.27 14.52 -3.58
CA ILE A 54 -8.08 14.00 -2.89
C ILE A 54 -8.50 12.98 -1.82
N ARG A 55 -9.49 13.33 -0.99
CA ARG A 55 -9.99 12.42 0.06
C ARG A 55 -10.49 11.09 -0.51
N LYS A 56 -11.21 11.10 -1.64
CA LYS A 56 -11.68 9.87 -2.30
C LYS A 56 -10.51 8.98 -2.74
N PHE A 57 -9.48 9.56 -3.37
CA PHE A 57 -8.31 8.81 -3.82
C PHE A 57 -7.44 8.30 -2.66
N VAL A 58 -7.32 9.09 -1.59
CA VAL A 58 -6.61 8.71 -0.36
C VAL A 58 -7.30 7.53 0.30
N ILE A 59 -8.62 7.60 0.53
CA ILE A 59 -9.39 6.50 1.12
C ILE A 59 -9.29 5.24 0.26
N LEU A 60 -9.43 5.37 -1.07
CA LEU A 60 -9.34 4.23 -1.98
C LEU A 60 -7.94 3.60 -1.96
N SER A 61 -6.88 4.41 -1.88
CA SER A 61 -5.50 3.93 -1.71
C SER A 61 -5.34 3.19 -0.37
N GLY A 62 -5.87 3.74 0.72
CA GLY A 62 -5.82 3.11 2.04
C GLY A 62 -6.53 1.76 2.08
N VAL A 63 -7.72 1.66 1.48
CA VAL A 63 -8.46 0.40 1.34
C VAL A 63 -7.67 -0.60 0.50
N GLY A 64 -7.11 -0.16 -0.63
CA GLY A 64 -6.27 -1.02 -1.47
C GLY A 64 -5.04 -1.54 -0.72
N ALA A 65 -4.36 -0.69 0.05
CA ALA A 65 -3.21 -1.08 0.86
C ALA A 65 -3.61 -2.13 1.92
N PHE A 66 -4.75 -1.94 2.59
CA PHE A 66 -5.26 -2.89 3.56
C PHE A 66 -5.58 -4.25 2.94
N ILE A 67 -6.22 -4.28 1.77
CA ILE A 67 -6.50 -5.51 1.02
C ILE A 67 -5.20 -6.25 0.70
N TRP A 68 -4.17 -5.54 0.23
CA TRP A 68 -2.87 -6.15 -0.02
C TRP A 68 -2.21 -6.70 1.24
N ILE A 69 -2.21 -5.95 2.34
CA ILE A 69 -1.65 -6.41 3.61
C ILE A 69 -2.36 -7.70 4.05
N ALA A 70 -3.69 -7.74 3.99
CA ALA A 70 -4.46 -8.93 4.30
C ALA A 70 -4.10 -10.10 3.38
N ALA A 71 -3.97 -9.87 2.07
CA ALA A 71 -3.56 -10.89 1.11
C ALA A 71 -2.16 -11.45 1.43
N PHE A 72 -1.19 -10.60 1.77
CA PHE A 72 0.15 -11.03 2.19
C PHE A 72 0.10 -11.83 3.50
N VAL A 73 -0.64 -11.37 4.51
CA VAL A 73 -0.78 -12.09 5.79
C VAL A 73 -1.41 -13.47 5.58
N ILE A 74 -2.45 -13.57 4.76
CA ILE A 74 -3.09 -14.84 4.43
C ILE A 74 -2.10 -15.76 3.71
N TRP A 75 -1.41 -15.25 2.69
CA TRP A 75 -0.42 -16.01 1.93
C TRP A 75 0.71 -16.52 2.83
N GLU A 76 1.29 -15.66 3.66
CA GLU A 76 2.34 -16.04 4.60
C GLU A 76 1.85 -17.09 5.60
N THR A 77 0.64 -16.94 6.14
CA THR A 77 0.07 -17.92 7.08
C THR A 77 -0.08 -19.30 6.42
N ILE A 78 -0.59 -19.33 5.18
CA ILE A 78 -0.72 -20.56 4.39
C ILE A 78 0.66 -21.16 4.13
N PHE A 79 1.60 -20.35 3.63
CA PHE A 79 2.95 -20.78 3.29
C PHE A 79 3.68 -21.37 4.51
N GLN A 80 3.65 -20.68 5.66
CA GLN A 80 4.27 -21.14 6.90
C GLN A 80 3.62 -22.43 7.43
N SER A 81 2.30 -22.57 7.31
CA SER A 81 1.57 -23.79 7.72
C SER A 81 2.01 -25.01 6.89
N TYR A 82 2.02 -24.89 5.57
CA TYR A 82 2.43 -25.99 4.68
C TYR A 82 3.93 -26.28 4.79
N ARG A 83 4.75 -25.25 4.95
CA ARG A 83 6.18 -25.41 5.19
C ARG A 83 6.48 -26.12 6.51
N ASN A 84 5.63 -25.96 7.53
CA ASN A 84 5.74 -26.73 8.76
C ASN A 84 5.39 -28.22 8.60
N GLN A 85 4.52 -28.54 7.64
CA GLN A 85 4.16 -29.91 7.28
C GLN A 85 5.21 -30.62 6.42
N GLY A 86 6.25 -29.91 5.96
CA GLY A 86 7.35 -30.49 5.18
C GLY A 86 6.95 -30.91 3.76
N VAL A 87 6.00 -30.20 3.13
CA VAL A 87 5.54 -30.52 1.78
C VAL A 87 6.57 -30.13 0.71
N PRO A 88 6.82 -30.96 -0.33
CA PRO A 88 7.87 -30.70 -1.31
C PRO A 88 7.73 -29.38 -2.07
N TRP A 89 6.50 -28.96 -2.36
CA TRP A 89 6.26 -27.71 -3.09
C TRP A 89 6.63 -26.47 -2.29
N ALA A 90 6.51 -26.51 -0.96
CA ALA A 90 6.89 -25.40 -0.09
C ALA A 90 8.41 -25.23 -0.04
N ASP A 91 9.16 -26.32 -0.17
CA ASP A 91 10.62 -26.27 -0.26
C ASP A 91 11.10 -25.69 -1.58
N TYR A 92 10.43 -25.97 -2.71
CA TYR A 92 10.80 -25.39 -4.01
C TYR A 92 10.66 -23.87 -4.09
N ILE A 93 9.67 -23.30 -3.39
CA ILE A 93 9.43 -21.85 -3.38
C ILE A 93 10.10 -21.15 -2.18
N THR A 94 10.73 -21.91 -1.28
CA THR A 94 11.45 -21.36 -0.14
C THR A 94 12.73 -20.69 -0.61
N PHE A 95 12.84 -19.37 -0.39
CA PHE A 95 14.07 -18.64 -0.69
C PHE A 95 15.09 -18.70 0.46
N VAL A 96 14.64 -18.59 1.71
CA VAL A 96 15.49 -18.60 2.90
C VAL A 96 15.19 -19.82 3.76
N TYR A 97 16.15 -20.74 3.85
CA TYR A 97 16.08 -21.88 4.75
C TYR A 97 16.56 -21.49 6.16
N PRO A 98 15.79 -21.78 7.23
CA PRO A 98 16.27 -21.62 8.58
C PRO A 98 17.40 -22.62 8.81
N LYS A 99 18.58 -22.12 9.20
CA LYS A 99 19.68 -23.00 9.61
C LYS A 99 19.29 -23.68 10.93
N GLY A 100 19.19 -25.00 10.92
CA GLY A 100 18.88 -25.79 12.13
C GLY A 100 17.57 -26.59 12.09
N ARG A 101 16.83 -26.58 10.96
CA ARG A 101 15.77 -27.58 10.75
C ARG A 101 16.45 -28.88 10.29
N ILE A 102 16.38 -29.92 11.13
CA ILE A 102 16.82 -31.29 10.84
C ILE A 102 15.80 -31.95 9.91
#